data_AF-A0A258BJN8-F1
#
_entry.id   AF-A0A258BJN8-F1
#
_cell.length_a   1.000
_cell.length_b   1.000
_cell.length_c   1.000
_cell.angle_alpha   90.00
_cell.angle_beta   90.00
_cell.angle_gamma   90.00
#
_symmetry.space_group_name_H-M   'P 1'
#
loop_
_entity.id
_entity.type
_entity.pdbx_description
1 polymer ?
#
loop_
_entity_poly.entity_id
_entity_poly.type
_entity_poly.pdbx_seq_one_letter_code
_entity_poly.pdbx_strand_id
1 'polypeptide(L)'
;MQADRPMKATAIMDLEPPAVEIEPIDIRLRAYLAGRLKAGPKPKQTEPPGPVLTFDCETRTDTSQRLRFGAFRLDEGAIRTEGGTLLDEGLFYDEEALSNTELELLRTYAAEHGLRLLPFEDFTEEVLFKRCYDLSGTIVGFNLPFDLSRLALSVSPSRSTSKDVNGKKDRTFDRRFKGGFTFTLSRDRNRPNLRIRHVDRRRAFIQFHLEHGSGYPGYFVDVKTLAAALLTGASSLGSVAKLLKTETQKSVAEAHGALLTPEYIDYARNDVRCTWECYQALLDRLAEHELPDLRPMDVFSEASIGKAYLRAMGIKPWRQTETVFSPELIGVIMSSYYGGRTEVRIRRAVREVIYAD
;
A
#
# COMPACT_ATOMS: atom_id res chain seq x y z
N MET A 1 62.09 -2.57 -21.39
CA MET A 1 62.97 -3.03 -20.30
C MET A 1 63.30 -1.82 -19.45
N GLN A 2 63.05 -1.93 -18.13
CA GLN A 2 63.38 -0.99 -17.03
C GLN A 2 62.67 0.38 -17.04
N ALA A 3 62.11 0.88 -15.93
CA ALA A 3 62.20 0.45 -14.55
C ALA A 3 60.93 0.82 -13.75
N ASP A 4 60.55 -0.07 -12.84
CA ASP A 4 59.64 0.16 -11.72
C ASP A 4 60.02 1.43 -10.94
N ARG A 5 59.01 2.26 -10.65
CA ARG A 5 59.06 3.20 -9.52
C ARG A 5 58.07 2.72 -8.46
N PRO A 6 58.50 2.54 -7.20
CA PRO A 6 57.65 2.01 -6.15
C PRO A 6 56.55 3.01 -5.78
N MET A 7 55.29 2.54 -5.71
CA MET A 7 54.23 3.25 -5.00
C MET A 7 54.66 3.39 -3.54
N LYS A 8 54.94 4.62 -3.10
CA LYS A 8 54.97 4.93 -1.67
C LYS A 8 53.55 4.81 -1.15
N ALA A 9 53.31 3.83 -0.28
CA ALA A 9 52.14 3.81 0.57
C ALA A 9 52.17 5.06 1.46
N THR A 10 51.32 6.03 1.16
CA THR A 10 51.07 7.15 2.06
C THR A 10 50.30 6.57 3.24
N ALA A 11 50.92 6.58 4.42
CA ALA A 11 50.26 6.23 5.66
C ALA A 11 48.98 7.06 5.79
N ILE A 12 47.84 6.37 5.90
CA ILE A 12 46.61 6.97 6.40
C ILE A 12 46.93 7.29 7.86
N MET A 13 47.23 8.55 8.14
CA MET A 13 47.27 9.01 9.52
C MET A 13 45.86 8.83 10.06
N ASP A 14 45.71 8.01 11.09
CA ASP A 14 44.54 7.99 11.96
C ASP A 14 44.39 9.37 12.58
N LEU A 15 43.75 10.28 11.85
CA LEU A 15 43.29 11.55 12.38
C LEU A 15 42.04 11.20 13.18
N GLU A 16 42.17 11.15 14.50
CA GLU A 16 41.02 11.20 15.39
C GLU A 16 40.10 12.33 14.92
N PRO A 17 38.80 12.07 14.69
CA PRO A 17 37.88 13.13 14.30
C PRO A 17 37.95 14.23 15.36
N PRO A 18 38.03 15.51 14.96
CA PRO A 18 38.09 16.60 15.91
C PRO A 18 36.88 16.48 16.84
N ALA A 19 37.12 16.65 18.15
CA ALA A 19 36.05 16.70 19.13
C ALA A 19 35.09 17.82 18.72
N VAL A 20 33.96 17.44 18.12
CA VAL A 20 32.89 18.37 17.81
C VAL A 20 32.24 18.69 19.15
N GLU A 21 32.50 19.88 19.67
CA GLU A 21 31.67 20.43 20.74
C GLU A 21 30.24 20.52 20.21
N ILE A 22 29.41 19.58 20.65
CA ILE A 22 27.97 19.62 20.41
C ILE A 22 27.44 20.73 21.30
N GLU A 23 27.37 21.96 20.78
CA GLU A 23 26.66 23.03 21.45
C GLU A 23 25.16 22.67 21.46
N PRO A 24 24.55 22.46 22.64
CA PRO A 24 23.12 22.27 22.73
C PRO A 24 22.43 23.56 22.28
N ILE A 25 21.76 23.52 21.14
CA ILE A 25 20.91 24.62 20.69
C ILE A 25 19.60 24.55 21.47
N ASP A 26 19.23 25.65 22.12
CA ASP A 26 17.91 25.81 22.73
C ASP A 26 16.82 25.82 21.65
N ILE A 27 16.25 24.65 21.36
CA ILE A 27 15.09 24.53 20.47
C ILE A 27 13.84 24.90 21.28
N ARG A 28 13.34 26.13 21.09
CA ARG A 28 12.08 26.55 21.70
C ARG A 28 10.89 26.04 20.89
N LEU A 29 10.41 24.85 21.22
CA LEU A 29 9.13 24.35 20.70
C LEU A 29 7.99 24.98 21.49
N ARG A 30 7.18 25.85 20.87
CA ARG A 30 5.98 26.37 21.51
C ARG A 30 4.84 25.35 21.37
N ALA A 31 4.72 24.46 22.36
CA ALA A 31 3.59 23.55 22.49
C ALA A 31 2.57 24.13 23.49
N TYR A 32 1.32 24.30 23.05
CA TYR A 32 0.24 24.72 23.93
C TYR A 32 -0.45 23.47 24.49
N LEU A 33 -0.24 23.19 25.78
CA LEU A 33 -0.96 22.15 26.51
C LEU A 33 -2.33 22.69 26.91
N ALA A 34 -3.39 22.23 26.25
CA ALA A 34 -4.74 22.40 26.77
C ALA A 34 -4.92 21.49 28.00
N GLY A 35 -5.47 22.05 29.08
CA GLY A 35 -5.63 21.39 30.38
C GLY A 35 -6.35 20.03 30.36
N ARG A 36 -6.20 19.31 31.49
CA ARG A 36 -6.69 17.96 31.83
C ARG A 36 -7.38 17.20 30.69
N LEU A 37 -6.66 16.19 30.20
CA LEU A 37 -7.11 15.21 29.23
C LEU A 37 -8.47 14.62 29.66
N LYS A 38 -9.54 14.91 28.89
CA LYS A 38 -10.69 14.01 28.85
C LYS A 38 -10.20 12.73 28.17
N ALA A 39 -10.59 11.57 28.71
CA ALA A 39 -10.30 10.28 28.11
C ALA A 39 -10.63 10.35 26.61
N GLY A 40 -9.63 10.06 25.78
CA GLY A 40 -9.82 9.99 24.33
C GLY A 40 -10.89 8.95 23.99
N PRO A 41 -11.44 8.98 22.76
CA PRO A 41 -12.31 7.92 22.28
C PRO A 41 -11.62 6.56 22.51
N LYS A 42 -12.41 5.55 22.90
CA LYS A 42 -11.91 4.17 23.10
C LYS A 42 -11.07 3.76 21.87
N PRO A 43 -9.96 3.02 22.07
CA PRO A 43 -9.11 2.57 20.98
C PRO A 43 -9.97 1.91 19.92
N LYS A 44 -9.78 2.31 18.66
CA LYS A 44 -10.44 1.63 17.54
C LYS A 44 -9.93 0.20 17.53
N GLN A 45 -10.81 -0.75 17.24
CA GLN A 45 -10.46 -2.16 17.04
C GLN A 45 -9.20 -2.23 16.17
N THR A 46 -8.11 -2.71 16.77
CA THR A 46 -6.75 -2.58 16.26
C THR A 46 -6.48 -3.58 15.13
N GLU A 47 -7.24 -4.67 15.10
CA GLU A 47 -7.01 -5.80 14.19
C GLU A 47 -8.30 -6.16 13.43
N PRO A 48 -8.19 -6.33 12.10
CA PRO A 48 -9.20 -7.01 11.30
C PRO A 48 -9.50 -8.41 11.87
N PRO A 49 -10.77 -8.78 12.10
CA PRO A 49 -11.11 -10.06 12.72
C PRO A 49 -11.11 -11.25 11.75
N GLY A 50 -11.07 -10.99 10.44
CA GLY A 50 -11.15 -12.03 9.40
C GLY A 50 -9.79 -12.44 8.82
N PRO A 51 -9.79 -13.42 7.90
CA PRO A 51 -8.59 -13.92 7.25
C PRO A 51 -7.91 -12.87 6.37
N VAL A 52 -6.70 -13.18 5.89
CA VAL A 52 -5.97 -12.31 4.95
C VAL A 52 -5.90 -12.97 3.59
N LEU A 53 -6.48 -12.31 2.58
CA LEU A 53 -6.39 -12.71 1.18
C LEU A 53 -5.27 -11.92 0.50
N THR A 54 -4.21 -12.60 0.08
CA THR A 54 -3.18 -12.04 -0.78
C THR A 54 -3.35 -12.59 -2.18
N PHE A 55 -3.36 -11.73 -3.20
CA PHE A 55 -3.43 -12.18 -4.59
C PHE A 55 -2.70 -11.23 -5.54
N ASP A 56 -2.37 -11.76 -6.70
CA ASP A 56 -1.73 -11.04 -7.80
C ASP A 56 -2.34 -11.49 -9.13
N CYS A 57 -2.37 -10.59 -10.11
CA CYS A 57 -2.96 -10.82 -11.42
C CYS A 57 -1.91 -10.75 -12.53
N GLU A 58 -1.87 -11.79 -13.36
CA GLU A 58 -1.12 -11.79 -14.61
C GLU A 58 -2.03 -11.42 -15.78
N THR A 59 -1.59 -10.46 -16.58
CA THR A 59 -2.38 -9.89 -17.69
C THR A 59 -1.81 -10.24 -19.05
N ARG A 60 -2.63 -10.09 -20.09
CA ARG A 60 -2.13 -10.04 -21.48
C ARG A 60 -1.28 -8.78 -21.68
N THR A 61 -0.28 -8.84 -22.57
CA THR A 61 0.62 -7.72 -22.88
C THR A 61 -0.01 -6.66 -23.76
N ASP A 62 -1.18 -6.92 -24.35
CA ASP A 62 -1.89 -5.96 -25.18
C ASP A 62 -2.45 -4.80 -24.35
N THR A 63 -2.96 -3.79 -25.04
CA THR A 63 -3.43 -2.54 -24.43
C THR A 63 -4.65 -2.71 -23.53
N SER A 64 -5.40 -3.80 -23.65
CA SER A 64 -6.53 -4.11 -22.76
C SER A 64 -6.04 -4.49 -21.36
N GLN A 65 -4.84 -5.09 -21.25
CA GLN A 65 -4.31 -5.67 -20.02
C GLN A 65 -5.33 -6.62 -19.37
N ARG A 66 -6.09 -7.35 -20.19
CA ARG A 66 -7.11 -8.29 -19.71
C ARG A 66 -6.49 -9.34 -18.80
N LEU A 67 -7.21 -9.70 -17.73
CA LEU A 67 -6.80 -10.79 -16.85
C LEU A 67 -6.56 -12.05 -17.68
N ARG A 68 -5.42 -12.69 -17.52
CA ARG A 68 -5.13 -14.01 -18.12
C ARG A 68 -5.35 -15.07 -17.05
N PHE A 69 -4.62 -14.94 -15.96
CA PHE A 69 -4.78 -15.73 -14.74
C PHE A 69 -4.25 -14.94 -13.54
N GLY A 70 -4.44 -15.44 -12.34
CA GLY A 70 -3.83 -14.92 -11.14
C GLY A 70 -3.60 -16.03 -10.13
N ALA A 71 -2.83 -15.72 -9.10
CA ALA A 71 -2.56 -16.61 -7.99
C ALA A 71 -3.06 -15.96 -6.70
N PHE A 72 -3.48 -16.78 -5.74
CA PHE A 72 -3.95 -16.30 -4.46
C PHE A 72 -3.52 -17.22 -3.32
N ARG A 73 -3.47 -16.62 -2.14
CA ARG A 73 -3.24 -17.27 -0.86
C ARG A 73 -4.22 -16.68 0.15
N LEU A 74 -4.84 -17.53 0.94
CA LEU A 74 -5.70 -17.14 2.05
C LEU A 74 -5.08 -17.67 3.34
N ASP A 75 -4.72 -16.78 4.25
CA ASP A 75 -4.10 -17.11 5.53
C ASP A 75 -5.03 -16.75 6.68
N GLU A 76 -4.87 -17.41 7.83
CA GLU A 76 -5.59 -17.06 9.06
C GLU A 76 -5.35 -15.60 9.47
N GLY A 77 -6.38 -14.99 10.02
CA GLY A 77 -6.33 -13.61 10.50
C GLY A 77 -5.71 -13.52 11.88
N ALA A 78 -4.52 -12.96 11.98
CA ALA A 78 -4.07 -12.08 13.06
C ALA A 78 -2.65 -11.64 12.70
N ILE A 79 -2.38 -10.34 12.87
CA ILE A 79 -1.08 -9.68 12.63
C ILE A 79 0.05 -10.25 13.54
N ARG A 80 -0.17 -11.33 14.30
CA ARG A 80 0.68 -11.74 15.43
C ARG A 80 0.82 -13.24 15.66
N THR A 81 0.48 -14.09 14.69
CA THR A 81 0.94 -15.49 14.74
C THR A 81 2.15 -15.61 13.81
N GLU A 82 3.29 -16.03 14.37
CA GLU A 82 4.47 -16.38 13.57
C GLU A 82 4.02 -17.35 12.45
N GLY A 83 4.20 -16.93 11.20
CA GLY A 83 3.96 -17.76 10.02
C GLY A 83 2.58 -17.65 9.38
N GLY A 84 1.50 -17.36 10.13
CA GLY A 84 0.11 -17.36 9.64
C GLY A 84 -0.32 -18.69 9.00
N THR A 85 -1.32 -19.38 9.57
CA THR A 85 -1.72 -20.68 9.01
C THR A 85 -2.32 -20.50 7.62
N LEU A 86 -1.75 -21.16 6.62
CA LEU A 86 -2.32 -21.22 5.27
C LEU A 86 -3.67 -21.95 5.30
N LEU A 87 -4.75 -21.26 4.94
CA LEU A 87 -6.11 -21.79 4.87
C LEU A 87 -6.47 -22.30 3.48
N ASP A 88 -5.97 -21.65 2.42
CA ASP A 88 -6.17 -22.06 1.03
C ASP A 88 -5.15 -21.39 0.11
N GLU A 89 -4.85 -22.05 -1.00
CA GLU A 89 -3.99 -21.53 -2.04
C GLU A 89 -4.53 -21.99 -3.40
N GLY A 90 -4.44 -21.12 -4.40
CA GLY A 90 -4.87 -21.51 -5.72
C GLY A 90 -4.56 -20.51 -6.81
N LEU A 91 -5.09 -20.85 -7.97
CA LEU A 91 -5.04 -20.08 -9.19
C LEU A 91 -6.47 -19.71 -9.58
N PHE A 92 -6.61 -18.57 -10.25
CA PHE A 92 -7.85 -18.19 -10.90
C PHE A 92 -7.59 -17.68 -12.32
N TYR A 93 -8.59 -17.76 -13.20
CA TYR A 93 -8.38 -17.46 -14.61
C TYR A 93 -9.60 -16.86 -15.31
N ASP A 94 -9.35 -16.16 -16.41
CA ASP A 94 -10.39 -15.68 -17.31
C ASP A 94 -10.52 -16.66 -18.49
N GLU A 95 -11.66 -17.35 -18.56
CA GLU A 95 -11.97 -18.32 -19.60
C GLU A 95 -11.89 -17.75 -21.01
N GLU A 96 -12.30 -16.50 -21.19
CA GLU A 96 -12.28 -15.87 -22.50
C GLU A 96 -10.87 -15.39 -22.89
N ALA A 97 -9.99 -15.24 -21.90
CA ALA A 97 -8.63 -14.78 -22.15
C ALA A 97 -7.72 -15.94 -22.56
N LEU A 98 -7.95 -17.17 -22.10
CA LEU A 98 -7.08 -18.33 -22.29
C LEU A 98 -7.43 -19.18 -23.52
N SER A 99 -6.40 -19.76 -24.15
CA SER A 99 -6.57 -20.87 -25.09
C SER A 99 -6.78 -22.20 -24.35
N ASN A 100 -7.36 -23.19 -25.02
CA ASN A 100 -7.56 -24.54 -24.46
C ASN A 100 -6.24 -25.17 -23.94
N THR A 101 -5.14 -24.96 -24.65
CA THR A 101 -3.81 -25.45 -24.25
C THR A 101 -3.31 -24.79 -22.97
N GLU A 102 -3.50 -23.47 -22.83
CA GLU A 102 -3.13 -22.75 -21.60
C GLU A 102 -4.00 -23.16 -20.41
N LEU A 103 -5.30 -23.37 -20.65
CA LEU A 103 -6.21 -23.85 -19.62
C LEU A 103 -5.85 -25.27 -19.15
N GLU A 104 -5.52 -26.17 -20.07
CA GLU A 104 -5.09 -27.52 -19.72
C GLU A 104 -3.77 -27.52 -18.96
N LEU A 105 -2.85 -26.60 -19.32
CA LEU A 105 -1.62 -26.39 -18.56
C LEU A 105 -1.90 -25.94 -17.13
N LEU A 106 -2.81 -24.97 -16.91
CA LEU A 106 -3.21 -24.55 -15.56
C LEU A 106 -3.88 -25.68 -14.77
N ARG A 107 -4.74 -26.49 -15.42
CA ARG A 107 -5.40 -27.65 -14.80
C ARG A 107 -4.37 -28.68 -14.34
N THR A 108 -3.45 -29.05 -15.23
CA THR A 108 -2.38 -30.01 -14.94
C THR A 108 -1.51 -29.52 -13.80
N TYR A 109 -1.00 -28.28 -13.92
CA TYR A 109 -0.16 -27.66 -12.90
C TYR A 109 -0.87 -27.59 -11.54
N ALA A 110 -2.14 -27.16 -11.50
CA ALA A 110 -2.90 -27.07 -10.27
C ALA A 110 -3.11 -28.44 -9.62
N ALA A 111 -3.43 -29.47 -10.40
CA ALA A 111 -3.59 -30.84 -9.91
C ALA A 111 -2.29 -31.40 -9.33
N GLU A 112 -1.16 -31.20 -10.01
CA GLU A 112 0.17 -31.65 -9.56
C GLU A 112 0.60 -31.00 -8.25
N HIS A 113 0.21 -29.74 -8.00
CA HIS A 113 0.57 -28.99 -6.81
C HIS A 113 -0.52 -28.97 -5.73
N GLY A 114 -1.64 -29.68 -5.93
CA GLY A 114 -2.76 -29.69 -4.99
C GLY A 114 -3.45 -28.33 -4.81
N LEU A 115 -3.40 -27.47 -5.85
CA LEU A 115 -3.95 -26.12 -5.83
C LEU A 115 -5.41 -26.10 -6.27
N ARG A 116 -6.16 -25.15 -5.72
CA ARG A 116 -7.48 -24.83 -6.27
C ARG A 116 -7.33 -24.10 -7.59
N LEU A 117 -8.18 -24.41 -8.57
CA LEU A 117 -8.26 -23.68 -9.85
C LEU A 117 -9.69 -23.21 -10.07
N LEU A 118 -9.88 -21.90 -10.24
CA LEU A 118 -11.21 -21.27 -10.31
C LEU A 118 -11.34 -20.34 -11.54
N PRO A 119 -12.49 -20.32 -12.23
CA PRO A 119 -12.87 -19.13 -13.00
C PRO A 119 -12.79 -17.88 -12.12
N PHE A 120 -12.40 -16.73 -12.68
CA PHE A 120 -12.20 -15.51 -11.87
C PHE A 120 -13.49 -15.03 -11.18
N GLU A 121 -14.65 -15.29 -11.77
CA GLU A 121 -15.96 -15.02 -11.16
C GLU A 121 -16.15 -15.86 -9.89
N ASP A 122 -15.80 -17.15 -9.93
CA ASP A 122 -15.87 -18.06 -8.78
C ASP A 122 -14.84 -17.68 -7.71
N PHE A 123 -13.62 -17.29 -8.10
CA PHE A 123 -12.65 -16.73 -7.16
C PHE A 123 -13.21 -15.49 -6.46
N THR A 124 -13.86 -14.59 -7.21
CA THR A 124 -14.43 -13.36 -6.67
C THR A 124 -15.56 -13.65 -5.68
N GLU A 125 -16.48 -14.56 -6.03
CA GLU A 125 -17.58 -14.91 -5.13
C GLU A 125 -17.16 -15.77 -3.94
N GLU A 126 -16.37 -16.81 -4.18
CA GLU A 126 -16.07 -17.82 -3.17
C GLU A 126 -14.91 -17.45 -2.27
N VAL A 127 -13.87 -16.81 -2.82
CA VAL A 127 -12.67 -16.47 -2.06
C VAL A 127 -12.74 -15.02 -1.58
N LEU A 128 -12.83 -14.06 -2.50
CA LEU A 128 -12.82 -12.64 -2.16
C LEU A 128 -14.06 -12.24 -1.33
N PHE A 129 -15.26 -12.62 -1.76
CA PHE A 129 -16.47 -12.25 -1.02
C PHE A 129 -16.74 -13.18 0.17
N LYS A 130 -17.07 -14.45 -0.07
CA LYS A 130 -17.52 -15.37 1.00
C LYS A 130 -16.47 -15.62 2.07
N ARG A 131 -15.21 -15.83 1.67
CA ARG A 131 -14.15 -16.23 2.61
C ARG A 131 -13.31 -15.08 3.13
N CYS A 132 -13.32 -13.92 2.49
CA CYS A 132 -12.60 -12.74 2.99
C CYS A 132 -13.57 -11.63 3.42
N TYR A 133 -14.32 -11.03 2.50
CA TYR A 133 -15.17 -9.86 2.80
C TYR A 133 -16.25 -10.13 3.85
N ASP A 134 -17.02 -11.22 3.71
CA ASP A 134 -18.13 -11.55 4.62
C ASP A 134 -17.64 -11.82 6.05
N LEU A 135 -16.37 -12.24 6.18
CA LEU A 135 -15.69 -12.46 7.46
C LEU A 135 -14.92 -11.23 7.96
N SER A 136 -15.08 -10.07 7.32
CA SER A 136 -14.33 -8.84 7.62
C SER A 136 -12.79 -9.01 7.54
N GLY A 137 -12.34 -9.83 6.59
CA GLY A 137 -10.94 -10.13 6.32
C GLY A 137 -10.21 -9.08 5.48
N THR A 138 -8.87 -9.10 5.52
CA THR A 138 -8.01 -8.11 4.86
C THR A 138 -7.62 -8.55 3.46
N ILE A 139 -7.70 -7.64 2.49
CA ILE A 139 -7.28 -7.87 1.11
C ILE A 139 -5.93 -7.18 0.90
N VAL A 140 -4.94 -7.96 0.48
CA VAL A 140 -3.53 -7.58 0.36
C VAL A 140 -3.06 -7.81 -1.07
N GLY A 141 -2.22 -6.92 -1.57
CA GLY A 141 -1.54 -7.07 -2.86
C GLY A 141 -0.39 -6.08 -3.00
N PHE A 142 0.40 -6.21 -4.06
CA PHE A 142 1.47 -5.27 -4.38
C PHE A 142 1.09 -4.50 -5.64
N ASN A 143 0.77 -3.20 -5.51
CA ASN A 143 0.03 -2.43 -6.53
C ASN A 143 -1.46 -2.82 -6.61
N LEU A 144 -2.05 -3.18 -5.47
CA LEU A 144 -3.40 -3.69 -5.29
C LEU A 144 -4.53 -2.98 -6.10
N PRO A 145 -4.53 -1.65 -6.31
CA PRO A 145 -5.51 -1.01 -7.20
C PRO A 145 -5.57 -1.61 -8.61
N PHE A 146 -4.43 -2.05 -9.14
CA PHE A 146 -4.33 -2.66 -10.47
C PHE A 146 -5.00 -4.03 -10.46
N ASP A 147 -4.62 -4.91 -9.54
CA ASP A 147 -5.12 -6.28 -9.47
C ASP A 147 -6.62 -6.33 -9.21
N LEU A 148 -7.11 -5.50 -8.28
CA LEU A 148 -8.55 -5.35 -8.03
C LEU A 148 -9.33 -4.89 -9.27
N SER A 149 -8.72 -4.03 -10.10
CA SER A 149 -9.38 -3.59 -11.34
C SER A 149 -9.53 -4.70 -12.37
N ARG A 150 -8.70 -5.75 -12.30
CA ARG A 150 -8.75 -6.91 -13.21
C ARG A 150 -9.90 -7.87 -12.89
N LEU A 151 -10.46 -7.80 -11.68
CA LEU A 151 -11.62 -8.61 -11.26
C LEU A 151 -12.98 -7.97 -11.66
N ALA A 152 -12.96 -6.82 -12.34
CA ALA A 152 -14.17 -6.05 -12.59
C ALA A 152 -14.96 -6.57 -13.79
N LEU A 153 -16.26 -6.83 -13.59
CA LEU A 153 -17.22 -7.12 -14.65
C LEU A 153 -17.61 -5.86 -15.43
N SER A 154 -17.63 -4.71 -14.75
CA SER A 154 -17.89 -3.41 -15.38
C SER A 154 -17.31 -2.26 -14.54
N VAL A 155 -17.07 -1.13 -15.19
CA VAL A 155 -16.48 0.06 -14.57
C VAL A 155 -17.33 1.29 -14.88
N SER A 156 -17.54 2.13 -13.88
CA SER A 156 -18.21 3.42 -14.02
C SER A 156 -17.45 4.51 -13.26
N PRO A 157 -17.54 5.79 -13.66
CA PRO A 157 -16.97 6.88 -12.88
C PRO A 157 -17.63 6.97 -11.49
N SER A 158 -16.84 7.22 -10.45
CA SER A 158 -17.38 7.55 -9.13
C SER A 158 -18.09 8.90 -9.16
N ARG A 159 -19.18 9.03 -8.40
CA ARG A 159 -20.01 10.25 -8.37
C ARG A 159 -19.19 11.49 -8.00
N SER A 160 -19.45 12.59 -8.70
CA SER A 160 -18.71 13.85 -8.55
C SER A 160 -19.36 14.85 -7.59
N THR A 161 -20.61 14.59 -7.19
CA THR A 161 -21.46 15.50 -6.40
C THR A 161 -22.12 14.77 -5.23
N SER A 162 -22.38 15.52 -4.16
CA SER A 162 -23.13 15.04 -2.99
C SER A 162 -24.65 15.10 -3.18
N LYS A 163 -25.12 15.33 -4.41
CA LYS A 163 -26.54 15.37 -4.77
C LYS A 163 -26.87 14.24 -5.72
N ASP A 164 -28.02 13.60 -5.51
CA ASP A 164 -28.56 12.62 -6.44
C ASP A 164 -29.16 13.29 -7.70
N VAL A 165 -29.69 12.49 -8.62
CA VAL A 165 -30.32 12.96 -9.88
C VAL A 165 -31.51 13.89 -9.64
N ASN A 166 -32.11 13.85 -8.44
CA ASN A 166 -33.24 14.68 -8.03
C ASN A 166 -32.80 15.88 -7.19
N GLY A 167 -31.50 16.13 -7.05
CA GLY A 167 -30.94 17.24 -6.26
C GLY A 167 -30.92 17.02 -4.74
N LYS A 168 -31.30 15.83 -4.24
CA LYS A 168 -31.29 15.51 -2.80
C LYS A 168 -29.91 15.05 -2.35
N LYS A 169 -29.60 15.20 -1.06
CA LYS A 169 -28.31 14.77 -0.49
C LYS A 169 -28.12 13.27 -0.67
N ASP A 170 -27.09 12.90 -1.40
CA ASP A 170 -26.68 11.52 -1.58
C ASP A 170 -25.94 11.04 -0.31
N ARG A 171 -26.50 10.04 0.36
CA ARG A 171 -25.94 9.48 1.59
C ARG A 171 -24.76 8.53 1.32
N THR A 172 -24.54 8.12 0.07
CA THR A 172 -23.42 7.25 -0.30
C THR A 172 -22.22 8.00 -0.88
N PHE A 173 -22.38 9.31 -1.11
CA PHE A 173 -21.30 10.18 -1.57
C PHE A 173 -20.17 10.26 -0.55
N ASP A 174 -18.96 9.90 -1.00
CA ASP A 174 -17.72 10.07 -0.26
C ASP A 174 -16.76 10.92 -1.09
N ARG A 175 -16.43 12.11 -0.55
CA ARG A 175 -15.51 13.06 -1.21
C ARG A 175 -14.13 12.46 -1.47
N ARG A 176 -13.70 11.46 -0.69
CA ARG A 176 -12.41 10.76 -0.91
C ARG A 176 -12.36 10.03 -2.23
N PHE A 177 -13.52 9.69 -2.83
CA PHE A 177 -13.63 8.97 -4.09
C PHE A 177 -14.12 9.87 -5.25
N LYS A 178 -14.25 11.18 -5.04
CA LYS A 178 -14.59 12.12 -6.11
C LYS A 178 -13.53 12.04 -7.23
N GLY A 179 -13.97 11.74 -8.45
CA GLY A 179 -13.08 11.57 -9.61
C GLY A 179 -12.33 10.22 -9.64
N GLY A 180 -12.75 9.25 -8.81
CA GLY A 180 -12.32 7.86 -8.91
C GLY A 180 -13.21 7.02 -9.81
N PHE A 181 -13.08 5.71 -9.68
CA PHE A 181 -13.85 4.70 -10.40
C PHE A 181 -14.57 3.76 -9.43
N THR A 182 -15.74 3.30 -9.86
CA THR A 182 -16.55 2.28 -9.21
C THR A 182 -16.55 1.03 -10.09
N PHE A 183 -16.14 -0.09 -9.52
CA PHE A 183 -16.00 -1.39 -10.17
C PHE A 183 -17.08 -2.33 -9.63
N THR A 184 -17.84 -2.92 -10.54
CA THR A 184 -18.77 -4.00 -10.22
C THR A 184 -18.00 -5.31 -10.29
N LEU A 185 -17.88 -6.00 -9.16
CA LEU A 185 -17.12 -7.26 -9.07
C LEU A 185 -18.02 -8.51 -9.18
N SER A 186 -19.34 -8.35 -8.99
CA SER A 186 -20.29 -9.45 -8.94
C SER A 186 -21.54 -9.18 -9.76
N ARG A 187 -22.16 -10.24 -10.27
CA ARG A 187 -23.53 -10.20 -10.82
C ARG A 187 -24.60 -10.17 -9.72
N ASP A 188 -24.27 -10.65 -8.51
CA ASP A 188 -25.15 -10.53 -7.35
C ASP A 188 -25.18 -9.08 -6.86
N ARG A 189 -26.37 -8.47 -6.93
CA ARG A 189 -26.60 -7.08 -6.56
C ARG A 189 -26.46 -6.82 -5.05
N ASN A 190 -26.45 -7.87 -4.23
CA ASN A 190 -26.21 -7.75 -2.78
C ASN A 190 -24.72 -7.60 -2.46
N ARG A 191 -23.83 -7.93 -3.40
CA ARG A 191 -22.39 -7.72 -3.23
C ARG A 191 -22.06 -6.23 -3.45
N PRO A 192 -21.24 -5.63 -2.59
CA PRO A 192 -20.90 -4.22 -2.72
C PRO A 192 -19.99 -3.99 -3.93
N ASN A 193 -20.22 -2.87 -4.62
CA ASN A 193 -19.26 -2.40 -5.62
C ASN A 193 -17.96 -1.92 -4.94
N LEU A 194 -16.84 -2.04 -5.64
CA LEU A 194 -15.56 -1.53 -5.17
C LEU A 194 -15.33 -0.11 -5.70
N ARG A 195 -14.78 0.80 -4.87
CA ARG A 195 -14.35 2.14 -5.30
C ARG A 195 -12.85 2.26 -5.19
N ILE A 196 -12.22 2.78 -6.23
CA ILE A 196 -10.79 3.09 -6.25
C ILE A 196 -10.58 4.52 -6.74
N ARG A 197 -9.75 5.29 -6.03
CA ARG A 197 -9.25 6.57 -6.53
C ARG A 197 -7.75 6.68 -6.31
N HIS A 198 -7.00 6.79 -7.41
CA HIS A 198 -5.60 7.16 -7.34
C HIS A 198 -5.45 8.59 -6.82
N VAL A 199 -4.53 8.77 -5.87
CA VAL A 199 -4.14 10.10 -5.39
C VAL A 199 -2.84 10.53 -6.04
N ASP A 200 -1.90 9.58 -6.13
CA ASP A 200 -0.60 9.75 -6.74
C ASP A 200 -0.06 8.35 -7.14
N ARG A 201 1.16 8.29 -7.68
CA ARG A 201 1.78 7.03 -8.17
C ARG A 201 2.03 5.99 -7.07
N ARG A 202 1.97 6.37 -5.80
CA ARG A 202 2.29 5.52 -4.64
C ARG A 202 1.07 5.23 -3.78
N ARG A 203 -0.09 5.83 -4.06
CA ARG A 203 -1.24 5.78 -3.16
C ARG A 203 -2.56 5.83 -3.90
N ALA A 204 -3.46 4.95 -3.49
CA ALA A 204 -4.87 5.00 -3.84
C ALA A 204 -5.75 4.88 -2.60
N PHE A 205 -6.95 5.44 -2.68
CA PHE A 205 -8.04 5.08 -1.78
C PHE A 205 -8.80 3.90 -2.37
N ILE A 206 -9.09 2.90 -1.53
CA ILE A 206 -9.80 1.67 -1.90
C ILE A 206 -10.87 1.43 -0.84
N GLN A 207 -12.11 1.14 -1.25
CA GLN A 207 -13.21 0.87 -0.32
C GLN A 207 -14.39 0.19 -1.03
N PHE A 208 -15.02 -0.78 -0.38
CA PHE A 208 -16.35 -1.26 -0.76
C PHE A 208 -17.42 -0.18 -0.52
N HIS A 209 -18.27 0.02 -1.51
CA HIS A 209 -19.38 0.94 -1.47
C HIS A 209 -20.44 0.44 -0.47
N LEU A 210 -20.58 1.16 0.64
CA LEU A 210 -21.57 0.86 1.66
C LEU A 210 -22.89 1.54 1.32
N GLU A 211 -23.92 0.74 1.06
CA GLU A 211 -25.29 1.24 1.01
C GLU A 211 -25.68 1.79 2.40
N HIS A 212 -26.25 2.99 2.45
CA HIS A 212 -26.61 3.72 3.68
C HIS A 212 -25.46 4.14 4.62
N GLY A 213 -24.20 3.87 4.28
CA GLY A 213 -23.03 4.35 5.02
C GLY A 213 -22.72 3.60 6.32
N SER A 214 -23.37 2.46 6.57
CA SER A 214 -23.12 1.56 7.69
C SER A 214 -22.62 0.21 7.18
N GLY A 215 -21.58 -0.34 7.82
CA GLY A 215 -21.05 -1.67 7.47
C GLY A 215 -19.53 -1.71 7.41
N TYR A 216 -19.01 -2.86 6.99
CA TYR A 216 -17.59 -3.12 6.81
C TYR A 216 -17.09 -2.58 5.46
N PRO A 217 -16.28 -1.50 5.42
CA PRO A 217 -15.87 -0.87 4.16
C PRO A 217 -14.78 -1.65 3.39
N GLY A 218 -14.33 -2.80 3.91
CA GLY A 218 -13.12 -3.45 3.45
C GLY A 218 -11.87 -2.94 4.16
N TYR A 219 -10.95 -3.85 4.45
CA TYR A 219 -9.58 -3.62 4.86
C TYR A 219 -8.70 -3.94 3.66
N PHE A 220 -8.08 -2.92 3.10
CA PHE A 220 -7.21 -3.05 1.93
C PHE A 220 -5.81 -2.58 2.30
N VAL A 221 -4.81 -3.41 2.03
CA VAL A 221 -3.40 -3.07 2.24
C VAL A 221 -2.64 -3.26 0.94
N ASP A 222 -2.26 -2.15 0.33
CA ASP A 222 -1.28 -2.17 -0.75
C ASP A 222 0.13 -2.18 -0.15
N VAL A 223 0.81 -3.30 -0.25
CA VAL A 223 2.17 -3.52 0.28
C VAL A 223 3.14 -2.49 -0.29
N LYS A 224 2.95 -2.07 -1.54
CA LYS A 224 3.78 -1.03 -2.15
C LYS A 224 3.63 0.32 -1.45
N THR A 225 2.40 0.70 -1.10
CA THR A 225 2.09 1.93 -0.35
C THR A 225 2.66 1.84 1.07
N LEU A 226 2.42 0.73 1.76
CA LEU A 226 2.87 0.51 3.14
C LEU A 226 4.40 0.52 3.24
N ALA A 227 5.07 -0.20 2.34
CA ALA A 227 6.53 -0.22 2.24
C ALA A 227 7.09 1.17 1.97
N ALA A 228 6.51 1.94 1.05
CA ALA A 228 6.98 3.29 0.76
C ALA A 228 6.84 4.26 1.95
N ALA A 229 5.92 3.99 2.87
CA ALA A 229 5.71 4.80 4.06
C ALA A 229 6.64 4.41 5.23
N LEU A 230 7.03 3.14 5.32
CA LEU A 230 7.86 2.61 6.40
C LEU A 230 9.34 2.49 6.03
N LEU A 231 9.65 2.33 4.75
CA LEU A 231 10.98 2.05 4.23
C LEU A 231 11.41 3.15 3.26
N THR A 232 12.63 3.65 3.43
CA THR A 232 13.22 4.59 2.48
C THR A 232 13.77 3.85 1.25
N GLY A 233 13.44 4.30 0.04
CA GLY A 233 14.14 3.91 -1.20
C GLY A 233 13.69 2.63 -1.92
N ALA A 234 12.77 1.84 -1.37
CA ALA A 234 12.21 0.66 -2.04
C ALA A 234 10.94 1.01 -2.86
N SER A 235 10.77 0.40 -4.04
CA SER A 235 9.64 0.73 -4.94
C SER A 235 9.08 -0.42 -5.77
N SER A 236 9.80 -1.54 -5.87
CA SER A 236 9.34 -2.80 -6.47
C SER A 236 9.27 -3.90 -5.41
N LEU A 237 8.46 -4.94 -5.64
CA LEU A 237 8.33 -6.08 -4.74
C LEU A 237 9.70 -6.70 -4.42
N GLY A 238 10.53 -6.93 -5.45
CA GLY A 238 11.88 -7.46 -5.25
C GLY A 238 12.79 -6.55 -4.40
N SER A 239 12.71 -5.22 -4.57
CA SER A 239 13.49 -4.29 -3.72
C SER A 239 13.01 -4.29 -2.26
N VAL A 240 11.70 -4.44 -2.04
CA VAL A 240 11.10 -4.51 -0.69
C VAL A 240 11.46 -5.84 -0.03
N ALA A 241 11.29 -6.97 -0.72
CA ALA A 241 11.64 -8.31 -0.27
C ALA A 241 13.11 -8.41 0.15
N LYS A 242 14.01 -7.84 -0.66
CA LYS A 242 15.46 -7.80 -0.35
C LYS A 242 15.75 -6.96 0.89
N LEU A 243 15.10 -5.81 1.05
CA LEU A 243 15.31 -4.92 2.19
C LEU A 243 14.77 -5.53 3.50
N LEU A 244 13.65 -6.25 3.41
CA LEU A 244 13.04 -6.94 4.54
C LEU A 244 13.66 -8.32 4.81
N LYS A 245 14.49 -8.83 3.88
CA LYS A 245 15.10 -10.17 3.95
C LYS A 245 14.07 -11.27 4.12
N THR A 246 12.97 -11.18 3.36
CA THR A 246 11.94 -12.23 3.31
C THR A 246 12.53 -13.57 2.83
N GLU A 247 11.96 -14.69 3.29
CA GLU A 247 12.42 -16.03 2.92
C GLU A 247 12.31 -16.24 1.40
N THR A 248 11.15 -15.88 0.87
CA THR A 248 10.88 -15.82 -0.56
C THR A 248 11.39 -14.51 -1.12
N GLN A 249 12.26 -14.60 -2.13
CA GLN A 249 12.70 -13.46 -2.92
C GLN A 249 11.99 -13.45 -4.27
N LYS A 250 11.77 -12.28 -4.84
CA LYS A 250 11.19 -12.16 -6.18
C LYS A 250 12.13 -12.75 -7.23
N SER A 251 11.67 -13.80 -7.91
CA SER A 251 12.32 -14.38 -9.09
C SER A 251 12.31 -13.39 -10.27
N VAL A 252 13.26 -13.51 -11.18
CA VAL A 252 13.26 -12.75 -12.45
C VAL A 252 12.58 -13.63 -13.50
N ALA A 253 11.41 -13.23 -13.99
CA ALA A 253 10.84 -13.84 -15.20
C ALA A 253 11.54 -13.24 -16.44
N GLU A 254 11.90 -14.07 -17.41
CA GLU A 254 12.61 -13.61 -18.63
C GLU A 254 11.74 -12.71 -19.54
N ALA A 255 10.40 -12.76 -19.44
CA ALA A 255 9.50 -11.78 -20.05
C ALA A 255 8.07 -11.86 -19.47
N HIS A 256 7.53 -10.74 -18.96
CA HIS A 256 6.11 -10.63 -18.58
C HIS A 256 5.20 -10.83 -19.79
N GLY A 257 4.16 -11.65 -19.61
CA GLY A 257 3.14 -11.93 -20.62
C GLY A 257 3.64 -12.71 -21.85
N ALA A 258 4.73 -13.46 -21.69
CA ALA A 258 5.21 -14.45 -22.64
C ALA A 258 4.29 -15.70 -22.68
N LEU A 259 4.73 -16.75 -23.39
CA LEU A 259 4.06 -18.07 -23.40
C LEU A 259 3.76 -18.52 -21.96
N LEU A 260 2.57 -19.09 -21.72
CA LEU A 260 2.28 -19.64 -20.40
C LEU A 260 3.12 -20.91 -20.23
N THR A 261 3.93 -20.96 -19.18
CA THR A 261 4.74 -22.12 -18.83
C THR A 261 4.58 -22.41 -17.34
N PRO A 262 4.91 -23.63 -16.87
CA PRO A 262 4.95 -23.94 -15.43
C PRO A 262 5.77 -22.92 -14.62
N GLU A 263 6.92 -22.50 -15.14
CA GLU A 263 7.82 -21.53 -14.48
C GLU A 263 7.18 -20.15 -14.33
N TYR A 264 6.33 -19.76 -15.28
CA TYR A 264 5.58 -18.51 -15.17
C TYR A 264 4.45 -18.61 -14.14
N ILE A 265 3.82 -19.78 -14.01
CA ILE A 265 2.82 -20.03 -12.96
C ILE A 265 3.50 -20.04 -11.58
N ASP A 266 4.68 -20.67 -11.46
CA ASP A 266 5.52 -20.63 -10.26
C ASP A 266 5.89 -19.20 -9.90
N TYR A 267 6.30 -18.38 -10.88
CA TYR A 267 6.61 -16.97 -10.67
C TYR A 267 5.43 -16.20 -10.06
N ALA A 268 4.21 -16.37 -10.60
CA ALA A 268 3.03 -15.67 -10.10
C ALA A 268 2.68 -16.09 -8.66
N ARG A 269 2.78 -17.39 -8.36
CA ARG A 269 2.60 -17.91 -6.99
C ARG A 269 3.68 -17.39 -6.03
N ASN A 270 4.92 -17.33 -6.50
CA ASN A 270 6.04 -16.81 -5.75
C ASN A 270 5.88 -15.32 -5.43
N ASP A 271 5.35 -14.52 -6.37
CA ASP A 271 5.05 -13.10 -6.15
C ASP A 271 3.97 -12.90 -5.08
N VAL A 272 2.92 -13.74 -5.05
CA VAL A 272 1.89 -13.74 -3.99
C VAL A 272 2.49 -14.08 -2.63
N ARG A 273 3.31 -15.14 -2.57
CA ARG A 273 4.00 -15.55 -1.33
C ARG A 273 4.95 -14.46 -0.83
N CYS A 274 5.77 -13.91 -1.71
CA CYS A 274 6.68 -12.80 -1.43
C CYS A 274 5.93 -11.56 -0.93
N THR A 275 4.77 -11.25 -1.53
CA THR A 275 3.90 -10.15 -1.10
C THR A 275 3.35 -10.37 0.31
N TRP A 276 2.91 -11.59 0.62
CA TRP A 276 2.46 -11.97 1.96
C TRP A 276 3.57 -11.83 3.01
N GLU A 277 4.76 -12.35 2.74
CA GLU A 277 5.91 -12.24 3.65
C GLU A 277 6.34 -10.78 3.85
N CYS A 278 6.35 -9.99 2.77
CA CYS A 278 6.61 -8.55 2.86
C CYS A 278 5.55 -7.85 3.72
N TYR A 279 4.27 -8.22 3.55
CA TYR A 279 3.19 -7.69 4.36
C TYR A 279 3.44 -7.99 5.85
N GLN A 280 3.69 -9.26 6.22
CA GLN A 280 3.98 -9.63 7.61
C GLN A 280 5.16 -8.85 8.18
N ALA A 281 6.30 -8.80 7.48
CA ALA A 281 7.47 -8.08 7.95
C ALA A 281 7.23 -6.56 8.08
N LEU A 282 6.38 -5.96 7.24
CA LEU A 282 5.98 -4.56 7.38
C LEU A 282 5.05 -4.32 8.56
N LEU A 283 4.23 -5.31 8.93
CA LEU A 283 3.41 -5.23 10.13
C LEU A 283 4.26 -5.23 11.39
N ASP A 284 5.29 -6.07 11.45
CA ASP A 284 6.25 -6.07 12.55
C ASP A 284 6.95 -4.71 12.67
N ARG A 285 7.43 -4.16 11.54
CA ARG A 285 8.01 -2.81 11.49
C ARG A 285 7.02 -1.73 11.91
N LEU A 286 5.76 -1.85 11.54
CA LEU A 286 4.73 -0.89 11.97
C LEU A 286 4.50 -0.98 13.49
N ALA A 287 4.55 -2.19 14.05
CA ALA A 287 4.37 -2.42 15.48
C ALA A 287 5.50 -1.81 16.33
N GLU A 288 6.73 -1.75 15.80
CA GLU A 288 7.87 -1.07 16.46
C GLU A 288 7.61 0.41 16.75
N HIS A 289 6.67 1.06 16.04
CA HIS A 289 6.31 2.44 16.33
C HIS A 289 5.50 2.62 17.63
N GLU A 290 4.96 1.53 18.21
CA GLU A 290 4.14 1.54 19.43
C GLU A 290 2.90 2.46 19.33
N LEU A 291 2.30 2.51 18.14
CA LEU A 291 1.13 3.34 17.83
C LEU A 291 -0.12 2.46 17.67
N PRO A 292 -0.81 2.05 18.76
CA PRO A 292 -1.88 1.05 18.70
C PRO A 292 -3.09 1.47 17.86
N ASP A 293 -3.33 2.78 17.72
CA ASP A 293 -4.43 3.31 16.90
C ASP A 293 -4.07 3.44 15.41
N LEU A 294 -2.80 3.21 15.02
CA LEU A 294 -2.36 3.30 13.63
C LEU A 294 -2.44 1.92 12.98
N ARG A 295 -3.44 1.75 12.11
CA ARG A 295 -3.65 0.51 11.40
C ARG A 295 -2.92 0.51 10.05
N PRO A 296 -2.50 -0.65 9.51
CA PRO A 296 -1.75 -0.75 8.25
C PRO A 296 -2.47 -0.06 7.07
N MET A 297 -3.79 -0.22 6.96
CA MET A 297 -4.60 0.38 5.91
C MET A 297 -4.79 1.92 6.03
N ASP A 298 -4.34 2.53 7.14
CA ASP A 298 -4.31 3.98 7.33
C ASP A 298 -2.92 4.60 7.06
N VAL A 299 -1.91 3.77 6.78
CA VAL A 299 -0.54 4.18 6.49
C VAL A 299 -0.39 4.43 4.99
N PHE A 300 -0.42 5.71 4.64
CA PHE A 300 -0.42 6.17 3.24
C PHE A 300 0.89 6.84 2.81
N SER A 301 1.66 7.29 3.80
CA SER A 301 2.98 7.93 3.66
C SER A 301 3.64 8.05 5.03
N GLU A 302 4.88 8.50 5.06
CA GLU A 302 5.63 8.79 6.30
C GLU A 302 4.85 9.80 7.18
N ALA A 303 4.13 10.73 6.54
CA ALA A 303 3.28 11.70 7.24
C ALA A 303 2.07 11.08 7.96
N SER A 304 1.59 9.89 7.55
CA SER A 304 0.56 9.16 8.32
C SER A 304 1.10 8.76 9.69
N ILE A 305 2.34 8.26 9.73
CA ILE A 305 3.03 7.83 10.95
C ILE A 305 3.32 9.06 11.83
N GLY A 306 3.89 10.13 11.25
CA GLY A 306 4.13 11.38 11.98
C GLY A 306 2.85 11.96 12.61
N LYS A 307 1.73 11.96 11.87
CA LYS A 307 0.43 12.40 12.43
C LYS A 307 -0.07 11.48 13.54
N ALA A 308 0.22 10.18 13.48
CA ALA A 308 -0.14 9.25 14.53
C ALA A 308 0.68 9.49 15.80
N TYR A 309 2.00 9.76 15.69
CA TYR A 309 2.81 10.21 16.82
C TYR A 309 2.26 11.49 17.46
N LEU A 310 1.95 12.52 16.66
CA LEU A 310 1.37 13.76 17.18
C LEU A 310 0.07 13.49 17.96
N ARG A 311 -0.80 12.61 17.44
CA ARG A 311 -2.03 12.21 18.15
C ARG A 311 -1.73 11.46 19.45
N ALA A 312 -0.77 10.52 19.43
CA ALA A 312 -0.35 9.78 20.62
C ALA A 312 0.23 10.70 21.70
N MET A 313 0.94 11.75 21.30
CA MET A 313 1.41 12.84 22.17
C MET A 313 0.29 13.77 22.67
N GLY A 314 -0.96 13.53 22.29
CA GLY A 314 -2.11 14.36 22.67
C GLY A 314 -2.20 15.69 21.93
N ILE A 315 -1.42 15.89 20.87
CA ILE A 315 -1.43 17.12 20.08
C ILE A 315 -2.71 17.15 19.24
N LYS A 316 -3.54 18.16 19.50
CA LYS A 316 -4.80 18.38 18.78
C LYS A 316 -4.58 19.28 17.57
N PRO A 317 -5.33 19.09 16.48
CA PRO A 317 -5.34 20.04 15.38
C PRO A 317 -5.63 21.45 15.89
N TRP A 318 -4.87 22.44 15.42
CA TRP A 318 -4.97 23.84 15.88
C TRP A 318 -6.41 24.40 15.81
N ARG A 319 -7.18 24.05 14.77
CA ARG A 319 -8.60 24.46 14.64
C ARG A 319 -9.51 23.95 15.77
N GLN A 320 -9.09 22.94 16.51
CA GLN A 320 -9.84 22.43 17.68
C GLN A 320 -9.44 23.14 18.97
N THR A 321 -8.21 23.66 19.05
CA THR A 321 -7.72 24.38 20.24
C THR A 321 -7.98 25.88 20.13
N GLU A 322 -7.96 26.43 18.91
CA GLU A 322 -8.15 27.84 18.61
C GLU A 322 -9.36 28.02 17.68
N THR A 323 -10.52 28.27 18.28
CA THR A 323 -11.80 28.38 17.56
C THR A 323 -12.20 29.81 17.20
N VAL A 324 -11.44 30.80 17.67
CA VAL A 324 -11.75 32.23 17.51
C VAL A 324 -11.43 32.74 16.09
N PHE A 325 -10.56 32.06 15.36
CA PHE A 325 -10.12 32.49 14.04
C PHE A 325 -11.08 32.02 12.94
N SER A 326 -11.60 32.97 12.16
CA SER A 326 -12.49 32.64 11.03
C SER A 326 -11.73 31.91 9.91
N PRO A 327 -12.40 31.08 9.10
CA PRO A 327 -11.79 30.44 7.94
C PRO A 327 -11.10 31.43 6.98
N GLU A 328 -11.66 32.62 6.80
CA GLU A 328 -11.14 33.69 5.94
C GLU A 328 -9.80 34.21 6.47
N LEU A 329 -9.73 34.53 7.76
CA LEU A 329 -8.49 34.98 8.40
C LEU A 329 -7.40 33.90 8.36
N ILE A 330 -7.76 32.64 8.59
CA ILE A 330 -6.83 31.52 8.45
C ILE A 330 -6.32 31.42 7.02
N GLY A 331 -7.19 31.63 6.02
CA GLY A 331 -6.79 31.69 4.61
C GLY A 331 -5.76 32.79 4.35
N VAL A 332 -5.94 33.98 4.92
CA VAL A 332 -4.97 35.09 4.83
C VAL A 332 -3.64 34.70 5.50
N ILE A 333 -3.66 34.15 6.72
CA ILE A 333 -2.45 33.70 7.41
C ILE A 333 -1.73 32.61 6.60
N MET A 334 -2.46 31.65 6.06
CA MET A 334 -1.88 30.59 5.24
C MET A 334 -1.27 31.11 3.94
N SER A 335 -1.68 32.28 3.44
CA SER A 335 -1.08 32.89 2.25
C SER A 335 0.35 33.36 2.49
N SER A 336 0.76 33.59 3.75
CA SER A 336 2.15 33.90 4.11
C SER A 336 2.99 32.65 4.43
N TYR A 337 2.45 31.44 4.31
CA TYR A 337 3.19 30.21 4.57
C TYR A 337 3.99 29.80 3.33
N TYR A 338 5.32 29.80 3.45
CA TYR A 338 6.24 29.37 2.40
C TYR A 338 7.09 28.20 2.88
N GLY A 339 7.43 27.29 1.96
CA GLY A 339 8.33 26.17 2.23
C GLY A 339 9.81 26.57 2.26
N GLY A 340 10.69 25.58 2.27
CA GLY A 340 12.13 25.79 2.17
C GLY A 340 12.52 26.57 0.90
N ARG A 341 13.44 27.52 1.04
CA ARG A 341 13.95 28.32 -0.07
C ARG A 341 14.96 27.49 -0.86
N THR A 342 14.64 27.18 -2.11
CA THR A 342 15.59 26.58 -3.05
C THR A 342 15.92 27.59 -4.15
N GLU A 343 17.21 27.86 -4.35
CA GLU A 343 17.68 28.78 -5.38
C GLU A 343 18.82 28.16 -6.18
N VAL A 344 18.83 28.41 -7.49
CA VAL A 344 19.95 28.02 -8.36
C VAL A 344 20.75 29.27 -8.69
N ARG A 345 21.83 29.50 -7.94
CA ARG A 345 22.76 30.62 -8.18
C ARG A 345 23.80 30.32 -9.27
N ILE A 346 24.14 29.05 -9.46
CA ILE A 346 25.09 28.58 -10.47
C ILE A 346 24.33 27.61 -11.38
N ARG A 347 24.07 28.01 -12.64
CA ARG A 347 23.30 27.21 -13.60
C ARG A 347 24.19 26.81 -14.77
N ARG A 348 24.23 25.50 -15.09
CA ARG A 348 24.95 24.93 -16.26
C ARG A 348 26.46 25.24 -16.29
N ALA A 349 27.07 25.45 -15.13
CA ALA A 349 28.52 25.61 -14.99
C ALA A 349 29.01 24.61 -13.96
N VAL A 350 30.02 23.81 -14.33
CA VAL A 350 30.73 22.95 -13.39
C VAL A 350 31.60 23.84 -12.51
N ARG A 351 31.39 23.78 -11.19
CA ARG A 351 32.13 24.54 -10.19
C ARG A 351 32.40 23.64 -8.99
N GLU A 352 33.55 23.85 -8.38
CA GLU A 352 33.84 23.29 -7.07
C GLU A 352 32.90 23.92 -6.04
N VAL A 353 32.26 23.09 -5.23
CA VAL A 353 31.32 23.49 -4.17
C VAL A 353 31.52 22.59 -2.97
N ILE A 354 31.17 23.10 -1.79
CA ILE A 354 31.12 22.33 -0.55
C ILE A 354 29.64 22.23 -0.15
N TYR A 355 29.19 21.01 0.17
CA TYR A 355 27.86 20.80 0.75
C TYR A 355 27.89 21.19 2.23
N ALA A 356 26.93 22.01 2.65
CA ALA A 356 26.74 22.41 4.04
C ALA A 356 25.25 22.28 4.36
N ASP A 357 24.92 21.33 5.24
CA ASP A 357 23.57 21.03 5.74
C ASP A 357 23.37 21.39 7.22
#